data_AF-A0A0B7AI62-F1
#
_entry.id   AF-A0A0B7AI62-F1
#
_cell.length_a   1.000
_cell.length_b   1.000
_cell.length_c   1.000
_cell.angle_alpha   90.00
_cell.angle_beta   90.00
_cell.angle_gamma   90.00
#
_symmetry.space_group_name_H-M   'P 1'
#
loop_
_entity.id
_entity.type
_entity.pdbx_description
1 polymer ?
#
loop_
_entity_poly.entity_id
_entity_poly.type
_entity_poly.pdbx_seq_one_letter_code
_entity_poly.pdbx_strand_id
1 'polypeptide(L)'
;MFHSLLNETEITLTSTWKEVKKQIREDQRFNKYSSSDRKREKEFTEYMHEKFVNAKADFRELLRETKVITYKTKKVVEENEGHLDDIEKVLENDKRFLTLDCVPEERRKILISHIDELDQKGIPPPPTATAPSHRGLK
;
A
#
# COMPACT_ATOMS: atom_id res chain seq x y z
N MET A 1 -18.30 -12.19 -11.63
CA MET A 1 -19.47 -11.47 -12.18
C MET A 1 -19.67 -10.12 -11.50
N PHE A 2 -19.85 -10.05 -10.17
CA PHE A 2 -20.03 -8.77 -9.46
C PHE A 2 -18.72 -7.99 -9.30
N HIS A 3 -17.62 -8.63 -8.86
CA HIS A 3 -16.31 -7.97 -8.81
C HIS A 3 -15.80 -7.52 -10.18
N SER A 4 -16.13 -8.25 -11.25
CA SER A 4 -15.81 -7.84 -12.63
C SER A 4 -16.49 -6.52 -12.99
N LEU A 5 -17.78 -6.39 -12.65
CA LEU A 5 -18.52 -5.13 -12.80
C LEU A 5 -17.90 -4.00 -11.97
N LEU A 6 -17.54 -4.27 -10.71
CA LEU A 6 -16.87 -3.26 -9.86
C LEU A 6 -15.50 -2.86 -10.42
N ASN A 7 -14.73 -3.78 -11.01
CA ASN A 7 -13.46 -3.48 -11.67
C ASN A 7 -13.62 -2.62 -12.93
N GLU A 8 -14.72 -2.79 -13.66
CA GLU A 8 -15.06 -2.00 -14.86
C GLU A 8 -15.68 -0.64 -14.51
N THR A 9 -16.09 -0.45 -13.25
CA THR A 9 -16.68 0.81 -12.78
C THR A 9 -15.58 1.74 -12.29
N GLU A 10 -15.70 3.04 -12.58
CA GLU A 10 -14.77 4.05 -12.08
C GLU A 10 -15.00 4.29 -10.58
N ILE A 11 -14.28 3.53 -9.75
CA ILE A 11 -14.33 3.59 -8.28
C ILE A 11 -12.95 3.92 -7.71
N THR A 12 -12.95 4.80 -6.71
CA THR A 12 -11.79 5.16 -5.89
C THR A 12 -11.82 4.40 -4.56
N LEU A 13 -10.71 4.36 -3.82
CA LEU A 13 -10.63 3.69 -2.51
C LEU A 13 -11.55 4.31 -1.44
N THR A 14 -12.11 5.50 -1.70
CA THR A 14 -13.04 6.22 -0.82
C THR A 14 -14.48 6.18 -1.30
N SER A 15 -14.76 5.51 -2.43
CA SER A 15 -16.11 5.43 -3.01
C SER A 15 -17.10 4.75 -2.06
N THR A 16 -18.30 5.32 -1.94
CA THR A 16 -19.34 4.77 -1.07
C THR A 16 -20.26 3.81 -1.83
N TRP A 17 -20.88 2.88 -1.10
CA TRP A 17 -21.86 1.96 -1.69
C TRP A 17 -22.98 2.69 -2.42
N LYS A 18 -23.48 3.80 -1.86
CA LYS A 18 -24.59 4.58 -2.44
C LYS A 18 -24.22 5.18 -3.80
N GLU A 19 -22.99 5.66 -3.97
CA GLU A 19 -22.50 6.25 -5.22
C GLU A 19 -22.33 5.17 -6.27
N VAL A 20 -21.60 4.11 -5.93
CA VAL A 20 -21.33 2.99 -6.85
C VAL A 20 -22.62 2.30 -7.27
N LYS A 21 -23.54 2.05 -6.34
CA LYS A 21 -24.85 1.47 -6.62
C LYS A 21 -25.63 2.26 -7.67
N LYS A 22 -25.56 3.60 -7.67
CA LYS A 22 -26.24 4.42 -8.70
C LYS A 22 -25.68 4.15 -10.10
N GLN A 23 -24.38 3.91 -10.22
CA GLN A 23 -23.73 3.63 -11.51
C GLN A 23 -24.06 2.24 -12.02
N ILE A 24 -24.12 1.24 -11.13
CA ILE A 24 -24.23 -0.17 -11.53
C ILE A 24 -25.64 -0.76 -11.49
N ARG A 25 -26.65 -0.03 -10.99
CA ARG A 25 -28.02 -0.55 -10.78
C ARG A 25 -28.71 -1.05 -12.05
N GLU A 26 -28.35 -0.50 -13.21
CA GLU A 26 -28.96 -0.84 -14.51
C GLU A 26 -28.24 -2.03 -15.17
N ASP A 27 -27.05 -2.42 -14.68
CA ASP A 27 -26.30 -3.55 -15.22
C ASP A 27 -26.96 -4.88 -14.84
N GLN A 28 -27.05 -5.79 -15.82
CA GLN A 28 -27.67 -7.10 -15.62
C GLN A 28 -26.91 -7.94 -14.57
N ARG A 29 -25.59 -7.80 -14.46
CA ARG A 29 -24.72 -8.51 -13.51
C ARG A 29 -24.99 -8.06 -12.07
N PHE A 30 -25.29 -6.78 -11.85
CA PHE A 30 -25.75 -6.27 -10.54
C PHE A 30 -27.08 -6.92 -10.15
N ASN A 31 -28.04 -6.93 -11.09
CA ASN A 31 -29.37 -7.49 -10.86
C ASN A 31 -29.35 -9.01 -10.62
N LYS A 32 -28.50 -9.73 -11.36
CA LYS A 32 -28.34 -11.19 -11.25
C LYS A 32 -27.56 -11.66 -10.02
N TYR A 33 -26.72 -10.82 -9.42
CA TYR A 33 -25.85 -11.27 -8.31
C TYR A 33 -26.64 -11.64 -7.04
N SER A 34 -27.58 -10.79 -6.61
CA SER A 34 -28.41 -11.05 -5.44
C SER A 34 -29.64 -10.15 -5.43
N SER A 35 -30.79 -10.61 -4.95
CA SER A 35 -31.96 -9.73 -4.71
C SER A 35 -31.86 -8.91 -3.40
N SER A 36 -30.90 -9.24 -2.53
CA SER A 36 -30.71 -8.56 -1.24
C SER A 36 -29.71 -7.42 -1.36
N ASP A 37 -30.16 -6.20 -1.09
CA ASP A 37 -29.29 -5.02 -1.09
C ASP A 37 -28.18 -5.13 -0.03
N ARG A 38 -28.52 -5.65 1.15
CA ARG A 38 -27.57 -5.88 2.24
C ARG A 38 -26.45 -6.85 1.83
N LYS A 39 -26.76 -7.89 1.04
CA LYS A 39 -25.71 -8.81 0.54
C LYS A 39 -24.79 -8.11 -0.45
N ARG A 40 -25.34 -7.29 -1.35
CA ARG A 40 -24.54 -6.50 -2.32
C ARG A 40 -23.64 -5.48 -1.63
N GLU A 41 -24.16 -4.77 -0.63
CA GLU A 41 -23.39 -3.78 0.14
C GLU A 41 -22.26 -4.45 0.94
N LYS A 42 -22.53 -5.62 1.53
CA LYS A 42 -21.50 -6.40 2.23
C LYS A 42 -20.38 -6.80 1.27
N GLU A 43 -20.72 -7.39 0.12
CA GLU A 43 -19.74 -7.79 -0.89
C GLU A 43 -18.92 -6.60 -1.40
N PHE A 44 -19.58 -5.46 -1.65
CA PHE A 44 -18.89 -4.22 -2.03
C PHE A 44 -17.90 -3.76 -0.94
N THR A 45 -18.31 -3.80 0.33
CA THR A 45 -17.45 -3.39 1.45
C THR A 45 -16.23 -4.30 1.58
N GLU A 46 -16.41 -5.61 1.44
CA GLU A 46 -15.32 -6.59 1.46
C GLU A 46 -14.36 -6.37 0.28
N TYR A 47 -14.90 -6.17 -0.92
CA TYR A 47 -14.12 -5.85 -2.11
C TYR A 47 -13.31 -4.54 -1.95
N MET A 48 -13.91 -3.49 -1.40
CA MET A 48 -13.22 -2.22 -1.14
C MET A 48 -12.12 -2.38 -0.09
N HIS A 49 -12.35 -3.20 0.93
CA HIS A 49 -11.34 -3.53 1.92
C HIS A 49 -10.15 -4.25 1.29
N GLU A 50 -10.38 -5.27 0.48
CA GLU A 50 -9.32 -6.01 -0.24
C GLU A 50 -8.53 -5.08 -1.19
N LYS A 51 -9.23 -4.25 -1.97
CA LYS A 51 -8.60 -3.23 -2.82
C LYS A 51 -7.67 -2.32 -2.02
N PHE A 52 -8.11 -1.87 -0.86
CA PHE A 52 -7.32 -1.01 0.02
C PHE A 52 -6.10 -1.74 0.60
N VAL A 53 -6.27 -2.98 1.06
CA VAL A 53 -5.16 -3.80 1.58
C VAL A 53 -4.11 -4.04 0.49
N ASN A 54 -4.53 -4.37 -0.72
CA ASN A 54 -3.63 -4.59 -1.86
C ASN A 54 -2.91 -3.30 -2.26
N ALA A 55 -3.61 -2.17 -2.38
CA ALA A 55 -2.98 -0.88 -2.68
C ALA A 55 -1.90 -0.49 -1.65
N LYS A 56 -2.14 -0.78 -0.36
CA LYS A 56 -1.13 -0.58 0.70
C LYS A 56 0.04 -1.55 0.58
N ALA A 57 -0.19 -2.80 0.20
CA ALA A 57 0.87 -3.78 0.01
C ALA A 57 1.77 -3.40 -1.16
N ASP A 58 1.17 -3.01 -2.28
CA ASP A 58 1.86 -2.54 -3.49
C ASP A 58 2.68 -1.28 -3.18
N PHE A 59 2.10 -0.33 -2.44
CA PHE A 59 2.85 0.87 -2.03
C PHE A 59 4.04 0.54 -1.13
N ARG A 60 3.92 -0.41 -0.19
CA ARG A 60 5.07 -0.88 0.60
C ARG A 60 6.14 -1.59 -0.24
N GLU A 61 5.74 -2.26 -1.31
CA GLU A 61 6.69 -2.85 -2.27
C GLU A 61 7.46 -1.76 -3.03
N LEU A 62 6.78 -0.73 -3.52
CA LEU A 62 7.41 0.45 -4.11
C LEU A 62 8.45 1.07 -3.15
N LEU A 63 8.09 1.27 -1.88
CA LEU A 63 9.01 1.83 -0.90
C LEU A 63 10.26 0.96 -0.70
N ARG A 64 10.12 -0.37 -0.70
CA ARG A 64 11.26 -1.31 -0.62
C ARG A 64 12.14 -1.30 -1.88
N GLU A 65 11.56 -1.03 -3.03
CA GLU A 65 12.29 -0.88 -4.30
C GLU A 65 13.05 0.45 -4.37
N THR A 66 12.55 1.48 -3.67
CA THR A 66 13.08 2.85 -3.69
C THR A 66 14.34 3.00 -2.85
N LYS A 67 15.51 2.74 -3.46
CA LYS A 67 16.81 2.68 -2.76
C LYS A 67 17.32 4.00 -2.17
N VAL A 68 16.73 5.13 -2.54
CA VAL A 68 17.05 6.42 -1.91
C VAL A 68 16.51 6.51 -0.47
N ILE A 69 15.46 5.74 -0.15
CA ILE A 69 14.95 5.62 1.22
C ILE A 69 15.79 4.57 1.96
N THR A 70 16.45 4.98 3.04
CA THR A 70 17.37 4.14 3.80
C THR A 70 17.17 4.33 5.31
N TYR A 71 17.87 3.55 6.14
CA TYR A 71 17.86 3.72 7.61
C TYR A 71 18.28 5.13 8.06
N LYS A 72 19.05 5.87 7.25
CA LYS A 72 19.44 7.26 7.57
C LYS A 72 18.34 8.26 7.30
N THR A 73 17.35 7.91 6.48
CA THR A 73 16.30 8.82 6.03
C THR A 73 15.52 9.40 7.19
N LYS A 74 15.29 8.64 8.27
CA LYS A 74 14.59 9.13 9.46
C LYS A 74 15.25 10.38 10.05
N LYS A 75 16.56 10.31 10.30
CA LYS A 75 17.33 11.43 10.82
C LYS A 75 17.26 12.66 9.90
N VAL A 76 17.35 12.43 8.58
CA VAL A 76 17.25 13.52 7.59
C VAL A 76 15.87 14.18 7.60
N VAL A 77 14.80 13.40 7.74
CA VAL A 77 13.42 13.91 7.84
C VAL A 77 13.20 14.70 9.14
N GLU A 78 13.76 14.25 10.26
CA GLU A 78 13.69 14.96 11.54
C GLU A 78 14.45 16.30 11.50
N GLU A 79 15.54 16.39 10.72
CA GLU A 79 16.32 17.61 10.53
C GLU A 79 15.72 18.54 9.45
N ASN A 80 15.00 17.98 8.48
CA ASN A 80 14.41 18.70 7.36
C ASN A 80 13.07 18.07 6.93
N GLU A 81 11.97 18.68 7.36
CA GLU A 81 10.61 18.25 7.01
C GLU A 81 10.37 18.21 5.48
N GLY A 82 11.04 19.08 4.71
CA GLY A 82 10.94 19.11 3.25
C GLY A 82 11.52 17.87 2.55
N HIS A 83 12.31 17.06 3.25
CA HIS A 83 12.85 15.83 2.67
C HIS A 83 11.75 14.79 2.40
N LEU A 84 10.65 14.80 3.17
CA LEU A 84 9.49 13.95 2.88
C LEU A 84 8.84 14.31 1.54
N ASP A 85 8.69 15.60 1.27
CA ASP A 85 8.10 16.07 0.01
C ASP A 85 8.99 15.71 -1.18
N ASP A 86 10.31 15.73 -1.01
CA ASP A 86 11.24 15.30 -2.06
C ASP A 86 11.17 13.79 -2.32
N ILE A 87 10.96 12.97 -1.29
CA ILE A 87 10.68 11.55 -1.46
C ILE A 87 9.35 11.34 -2.19
N GLU A 88 8.30 12.08 -1.81
CA GLU A 88 7.00 12.01 -2.48
C GLU A 88 7.12 12.38 -3.97
N LYS A 89 7.89 13.41 -4.34
CA LYS A 89 8.18 13.77 -5.74
C LYS A 89 8.88 12.65 -6.52
N VAL A 90 9.82 11.93 -5.90
CA VAL A 90 10.47 10.78 -6.55
C VAL A 90 9.46 9.67 -6.88
N LEU A 91 8.43 9.52 -6.06
CA LEU A 91 7.41 8.48 -6.19
C LEU A 91 6.18 8.91 -7.01
N GLU A 92 6.05 10.21 -7.34
CA GLU A 92 4.81 10.81 -7.83
C GLU A 92 4.28 10.21 -9.14
N ASN A 93 5.16 9.62 -9.96
CA ASN A 93 4.79 9.01 -11.24
C ASN A 93 4.55 7.50 -11.16
N ASP A 94 4.80 6.85 -10.01
CA ASP A 94 4.53 5.42 -9.86
C ASP A 94 3.03 5.17 -9.68
N LYS A 95 2.49 4.21 -10.42
CA LYS A 95 1.07 3.88 -10.41
C LYS A 95 0.57 3.46 -9.02
N ARG A 96 1.42 2.82 -8.21
CA ARG A 96 1.11 2.38 -6.84
C ARG A 96 1.03 3.57 -5.89
N PHE A 97 1.80 4.62 -6.13
CA PHE A 97 1.70 5.89 -5.41
C PHE A 97 0.39 6.63 -5.75
N LEU A 98 0.08 6.74 -7.05
CA LEU A 98 -1.13 7.41 -7.55
C LEU A 98 -2.43 6.72 -7.12
N THR A 99 -2.41 5.39 -6.97
CA THR A 99 -3.58 4.62 -6.48
C THR A 99 -4.06 5.10 -5.10
N LEU A 100 -3.15 5.65 -4.28
CA LEU A 100 -3.43 6.20 -2.96
C LEU A 100 -3.68 7.72 -2.94
N ASP A 101 -3.78 8.40 -4.09
CA ASP A 101 -4.02 9.86 -4.16
C ASP A 101 -5.33 10.29 -3.47
N CYS A 102 -6.32 9.40 -3.43
CA CYS A 102 -7.58 9.64 -2.73
C CYS A 102 -7.47 9.56 -1.20
N VAL A 103 -6.31 9.14 -0.66
CA VAL A 103 -6.02 8.97 0.77
C VAL A 103 -4.59 9.41 1.14
N PRO A 104 -4.22 10.68 0.89
CA PRO A 104 -2.84 11.15 1.05
C PRO A 104 -2.30 10.99 2.48
N GLU A 105 -3.14 11.17 3.50
CA GLU A 105 -2.77 10.98 4.91
C GLU A 105 -2.35 9.54 5.21
N GLU A 106 -3.09 8.56 4.68
CA GLU A 106 -2.76 7.15 4.87
C GLU A 106 -1.49 6.77 4.10
N ARG A 107 -1.30 7.35 2.90
CA ARG A 107 -0.06 7.18 2.13
C ARG A 107 1.14 7.69 2.92
N ARG A 108 1.07 8.92 3.45
CA ARG A 108 2.15 9.53 4.24
C ARG A 108 2.42 8.73 5.52
N LYS A 109 1.38 8.23 6.19
CA LYS A 109 1.52 7.33 7.34
C LYS A 109 2.28 6.04 7.00
N ILE A 110 2.02 5.42 5.86
CA ILE A 110 2.74 4.21 5.42
C ILE A 110 4.20 4.53 5.11
N LEU A 111 4.47 5.67 4.46
CA LEU A 111 5.83 6.14 4.20
C LEU A 111 6.62 6.33 5.49
N ILE A 112 6.06 7.04 6.47
CA ILE A 112 6.69 7.27 7.78
C ILE A 112 6.93 5.94 8.49
N SER A 113 5.93 5.05 8.53
CA SER A 113 6.06 3.71 9.12
C SER A 113 7.20 2.91 8.48
N HIS A 114 7.37 3.01 7.15
CA HIS A 114 8.45 2.32 6.45
C HIS A 114 9.82 2.89 6.81
N ILE A 115 9.93 4.22 6.93
CA ILE A 115 11.16 4.90 7.37
C ILE A 115 11.53 4.47 8.79
N ASP A 116 10.56 4.40 9.70
CA ASP A 116 10.76 3.92 11.08
C ASP A 116 11.23 2.46 11.12
N GLU A 117 10.64 1.59 10.29
CA GLU A 117 11.07 0.18 10.19
C GLU A 117 12.51 0.04 9.69
N LEU A 118 12.95 0.91 8.76
CA LEU A 118 14.33 0.90 8.26
C LEU A 118 15.31 1.40 9.31
N ASP A 119 14.95 2.46 10.04
CA ASP A 119 15.75 3.00 11.15
C ASP A 119 15.94 1.95 12.25
N GLN A 120 14.87 1.27 12.67
CA GLN A 120 14.93 0.21 13.68
C GLN A 120 15.79 -1.00 13.26
N LYS A 121 15.75 -1.36 11.97
CA LYS A 121 16.59 -2.46 11.45
C LYS A 121 18.07 -2.07 11.38
N GLY A 122 18.36 -0.77 11.28
CA GLY A 122 19.72 -0.25 11.17
C GLY A 122 20.49 -0.81 9.98
N ILE A 123 21.82 -0.83 10.10
CA ILE A 123 22.68 -1.49 9.12
C ILE A 123 22.53 -3.00 9.33
N PRO A 124 22.24 -3.80 8.28
CA PRO A 124 22.26 -5.25 8.42
C PRO A 124 23.63 -5.66 8.98
N PRO A 125 23.69 -6.53 10.00
CA PRO A 125 24.95 -6.98 10.54
C PRO A 125 25.79 -7.51 9.38
N PRO A 126 27.10 -7.20 9.33
CA PRO A 126 27.96 -7.73 8.29
C PRO A 126 27.78 -9.26 8.24
N PRO A 127 27.89 -9.90 7.06
CA PRO A 127 27.99 -11.35 7.01
C PRO A 127 29.29 -11.71 7.72
N THR A 128 29.22 -11.90 9.04
CA THR A 128 30.36 -12.31 9.84
C THR A 128 30.73 -13.68 9.33
N ALA A 129 31.81 -13.75 8.56
CA ALA A 129 32.38 -14.98 8.07
C ALA A 129 32.45 -15.95 9.24
N THR A 130 31.86 -17.13 9.05
CA THR A 130 31.85 -18.24 10.00
C THR A 130 33.25 -18.41 10.57
N ALA A 131 33.37 -18.36 11.90
CA ALA A 131 34.64 -18.53 12.58
C ALA A 131 35.36 -19.80 12.08
N PRO A 132 36.70 -19.77 11.89
CA PRO A 132 37.44 -20.92 11.43
C PRO A 132 37.27 -22.06 12.45
N SER A 133 36.88 -23.23 11.94
CA SER A 133 36.85 -24.48 12.69
C SER A 133 38.23 -24.70 13.31
N HIS A 134 38.35 -24.52 14.63
CA HIS A 134 39.53 -24.93 15.37
C HIS A 134 39.56 -26.46 15.41
N ARG A 135 40.20 -27.02 14.39
CA ARG A 135 40.75 -28.36 14.41
C ARG A 135 42.00 -28.35 15.30
N GLY A 136 42.00 -29.22 16.32
CA GLY A 136 43.21 -29.71 16.99
C GLY A 136 43.31 -29.27 18.46
N LEU A 137 43.79 -30.10 19.39
CA LEU A 137 44.50 -31.37 19.32
C LEU A 137 44.42 -32.06 20.70
N LYS A 138 44.36 -33.40 20.65
CA LYS A 138 44.77 -34.41 21.64
C LYS A 138 44.14 -34.41 23.03
#